data_AF-A0AAW6SL67-F1
#
_entry.id   AF-A0AAW6SL67-F1
#
_cell.length_a   1.000
_cell.length_b   1.000
_cell.length_c   1.000
_cell.angle_alpha   90.00
_cell.angle_beta   90.00
_cell.angle_gamma   90.00
#
_symmetry.space_group_name_H-M   'P 1'
#
loop_
_entity.id
_entity.type
_entity.pdbx_description
1 polymer ?
#
loop_
_entity_poly.entity_id
_entity_poly.type
_entity_poly.pdbx_seq_one_letter_code
_entity_poly.pdbx_strand_id
1 'polypeptide(L)'
;MPVANQPMQPFAAMFSTPLPWMNRPDDLVHPLAPLMRCQQVWWTLSLKAYEQEIEFIRMWQTKSMEMGQCLLSTGFVDPLESKECLTDIVSDVQEHTVKRLQRLQGLTDELKEAIWEEI
;
A
#
# COMPACT_ATOMS: atom_id res chain seq x y z
N MET A 1 -51.23 -6.92 -35.57
CA MET A 1 -50.26 -5.95 -35.07
C MET A 1 -48.90 -6.64 -35.03
N PRO A 2 -47.92 -6.27 -35.87
CA PRO A 2 -46.65 -6.96 -35.86
C PRO A 2 -45.79 -6.44 -34.70
N VAL A 3 -45.25 -7.37 -33.91
CA VAL A 3 -44.24 -7.11 -32.90
C VAL A 3 -42.96 -6.72 -33.65
N ALA A 4 -42.52 -5.47 -33.53
CA ALA A 4 -41.25 -5.03 -34.07
C ALA A 4 -40.13 -5.72 -33.28
N ASN A 5 -39.46 -6.69 -33.90
CA ASN A 5 -38.18 -7.20 -33.43
C ASN A 5 -37.17 -6.05 -33.49
N GLN A 6 -36.96 -5.36 -32.36
CA GLN A 6 -35.81 -4.49 -32.21
C GLN A 6 -34.55 -5.34 -32.34
N PRO A 7 -33.59 -4.99 -33.21
CA PRO A 7 -32.31 -5.67 -33.22
C PRO A 7 -31.66 -5.44 -31.87
N MET A 8 -31.36 -6.52 -31.13
CA MET A 8 -30.45 -6.45 -29.98
C MET A 8 -29.18 -5.77 -30.45
N GLN A 9 -28.97 -4.51 -30.08
CA GLN A 9 -27.72 -3.83 -30.38
C GLN A 9 -26.66 -4.43 -29.46
N PRO A 10 -25.74 -5.26 -29.97
CA PRO A 10 -24.80 -6.00 -29.12
C PRO A 10 -23.85 -5.07 -28.37
N PHE A 11 -23.77 -3.81 -28.81
CA PHE A 11 -22.93 -2.77 -28.24
C PHE A 11 -23.65 -1.92 -27.18
N ALA A 12 -24.98 -1.99 -27.04
CA ALA A 12 -25.70 -1.17 -26.06
C ALA A 12 -25.28 -1.50 -24.61
N ALA A 13 -24.98 -2.78 -24.33
CA ALA A 13 -24.44 -3.23 -23.05
C ALA A 13 -22.94 -2.87 -22.87
N MET A 14 -22.20 -2.63 -23.96
CA MET A 14 -20.80 -2.19 -23.87
C MET A 14 -20.72 -0.73 -23.39
N PHE A 15 -21.73 0.09 -23.67
CA PHE A 15 -21.81 1.49 -23.24
C PHE A 15 -22.65 1.71 -21.98
N SER A 16 -23.25 0.66 -21.39
CA SER A 16 -24.02 0.81 -20.15
C SER A 16 -23.15 1.10 -18.92
N THR A 17 -21.87 0.73 -18.98
CA THR A 17 -20.82 1.13 -18.03
C THR A 17 -19.61 1.57 -18.85
N PRO A 18 -19.51 2.85 -19.23
CA PRO A 18 -18.38 3.33 -20.01
C PRO A 18 -17.08 3.11 -19.22
N LEU A 19 -16.04 2.63 -19.91
CA LEU A 19 -14.72 2.49 -19.31
C LEU A 19 -14.23 3.88 -18.85
N PRO A 20 -13.44 3.99 -17.76
CA PRO A 20 -13.05 5.28 -17.19
C PRO A 20 -12.38 6.25 -18.18
N TRP A 21 -11.63 5.71 -19.16
CA TRP A 21 -10.99 6.49 -20.23
C TRP A 21 -11.98 7.03 -21.28
N MET A 22 -13.14 6.39 -21.48
CA MET A 22 -14.17 6.85 -22.43
C MET A 22 -14.80 8.18 -22.00
N ASN A 23 -14.73 8.51 -20.70
CA ASN A 23 -15.19 9.78 -20.16
C ASN A 23 -14.10 10.88 -20.17
N ARG A 24 -12.93 10.62 -20.77
CA ARG A 24 -11.77 11.54 -20.81
C ARG A 24 -11.35 11.87 -22.24
N PRO A 25 -12.17 12.62 -23.01
CA PRO A 25 -11.87 12.94 -24.40
C PRO A 25 -10.57 13.76 -24.55
N ASP A 26 -10.15 14.50 -23.52
CA ASP A 26 -8.91 15.27 -23.50
C ASP A 26 -7.65 14.39 -23.63
N ASP A 27 -7.72 13.11 -23.26
CA ASP A 27 -6.59 12.18 -23.42
C ASP A 27 -6.29 11.90 -24.91
N LEU A 28 -7.26 12.11 -25.81
CA LEU A 28 -7.05 12.05 -27.27
C LEU A 28 -6.21 13.24 -27.77
N VAL A 29 -6.29 14.38 -27.09
CA VAL A 29 -5.54 15.61 -27.39
C VAL A 29 -4.18 15.59 -26.69
N HIS A 30 -4.11 14.96 -25.52
CA HIS A 30 -2.92 14.83 -24.69
C HIS A 30 -2.56 13.35 -24.46
N PRO A 31 -1.94 12.67 -25.43
CA PRO A 31 -1.71 11.22 -25.37
C PRO A 31 -0.77 10.78 -24.23
N LEU A 32 -0.02 11.73 -23.65
CA LEU A 32 0.85 11.46 -22.49
C LEU A 32 0.14 11.66 -21.14
N ALA A 33 -1.07 12.23 -21.10
CA ALA A 33 -1.78 12.52 -19.86
C ALA A 33 -2.03 11.27 -18.99
N PRO A 34 -2.43 10.11 -19.54
CA PRO A 34 -2.56 8.88 -18.76
C PRO A 34 -1.23 8.45 -18.12
N LEU A 35 -0.13 8.51 -18.87
CA LEU A 35 1.20 8.16 -18.37
C LEU A 35 1.63 9.10 -17.22
N MET A 36 1.39 10.40 -17.35
CA MET A 36 1.70 11.38 -16.31
C MET A 36 0.89 11.14 -15.04
N ARG A 37 -0.39 10.74 -15.15
CA ARG A 37 -1.23 10.38 -14.01
C ARG A 37 -0.74 9.09 -13.33
N CYS A 38 -0.41 8.06 -14.11
CA CYS A 38 0.25 6.86 -13.57
C CYS A 38 1.54 7.20 -12.82
N GLN A 39 2.37 8.08 -13.38
CA GLN A 39 3.60 8.52 -12.73
C GLN A 39 3.33 9.29 -11.43
N GLN A 40 2.31 10.14 -11.42
CA GLN A 40 1.89 10.87 -10.21
C GLN A 40 1.40 9.90 -9.12
N VAL A 41 0.59 8.91 -9.47
CA VAL A 41 0.13 7.85 -8.56
C VAL A 41 1.33 7.10 -7.98
N TRP A 42 2.26 6.67 -8.85
CA TRP A 42 3.48 5.97 -8.43
C TRP A 42 4.28 6.77 -7.41
N TRP A 43 4.52 8.06 -7.66
CA TRP A 43 5.25 8.92 -6.73
C TRP A 43 4.51 9.09 -5.40
N THR A 44 3.19 9.26 -5.45
CA THR A 44 2.37 9.43 -4.25
C THR A 44 2.41 8.19 -3.36
N LEU A 45 2.26 7.01 -3.94
CA LEU A 45 2.30 5.74 -3.20
C LEU A 45 3.71 5.42 -2.71
N SER A 46 4.74 5.73 -3.52
CA SER A 46 6.14 5.61 -3.11
C SER A 46 6.44 6.48 -1.89
N LEU A 47 5.95 7.73 -1.87
CA LEU A 47 6.14 8.64 -0.74
C LEU A 47 5.51 8.06 0.54
N LYS A 48 4.27 7.55 0.46
CA LYS A 48 3.61 6.87 1.59
C LYS A 48 4.42 5.68 2.11
N ALA A 49 5.00 4.89 1.21
CA ALA A 49 5.87 3.77 1.58
C ALA A 49 7.14 4.27 2.29
N TYR A 50 7.78 5.32 1.78
CA TYR A 50 8.95 5.92 2.42
C TYR A 50 8.67 6.48 3.81
N GLU A 51 7.54 7.18 4.00
CA GLU A 51 7.13 7.69 5.32
C GLU A 51 7.00 6.55 6.34
N GLN A 52 6.37 5.44 5.93
CA GLN A 52 6.26 4.24 6.73
C GLN A 52 7.62 3.60 7.06
N GLU A 53 8.57 3.57 6.12
CA GLU A 53 9.92 3.07 6.37
C GLU A 53 10.67 3.93 7.39
N ILE A 54 10.52 5.25 7.31
CA ILE A 54 11.13 6.17 8.29
C ILE A 54 10.57 5.93 9.70
N GLU A 55 9.25 5.75 9.82
CA GLU A 55 8.61 5.41 11.09
C GLU A 55 9.13 4.08 11.65
N PHE A 56 9.28 3.06 10.79
CA PHE A 56 9.83 1.76 11.18
C PHE A 56 11.28 1.87 11.65
N ILE A 57 12.12 2.64 10.96
CA ILE A 57 13.52 2.87 11.36
C ILE A 57 13.59 3.57 12.72
N ARG A 58 12.74 4.56 12.97
CA ARG A 58 12.67 5.25 14.27
C ARG A 58 12.28 4.28 15.39
N MET A 59 11.25 3.47 15.18
CA MET A 59 10.85 2.43 16.13
C MET A 59 12.00 1.46 16.39
N TRP A 60 12.69 1.01 15.34
CA TRP A 60 13.84 0.10 15.46
C TRP A 60 14.98 0.71 16.29
N GLN A 61 15.29 1.98 16.08
CA GLN A 61 16.30 2.70 16.88
C GLN A 61 15.92 2.72 18.36
N THR A 62 14.65 3.03 18.67
CA THR A 62 14.14 3.01 20.05
C THR A 62 14.24 1.62 20.66
N LYS A 63 13.76 0.58 19.97
CA LYS A 63 13.82 -0.81 20.44
C LYS A 63 15.25 -1.33 20.59
N SER A 64 16.16 -0.92 19.73
CA SER A 64 17.59 -1.24 19.88
C SER A 64 18.19 -0.60 21.13
N MET A 65 17.76 0.60 21.50
CA MET A 65 18.22 1.25 22.74
C MET A 65 17.64 0.56 23.98
N GLU A 66 16.35 0.22 23.97
CA GLU A 66 15.70 -0.60 25.01
C GLU A 66 16.39 -1.95 25.17
N MET A 67 16.78 -2.59 24.06
CA MET A 67 17.51 -3.86 24.07
C MET A 67 18.88 -3.71 24.76
N GLY A 68 19.61 -2.64 24.43
CA GLY A 68 20.86 -2.30 25.10
C GLY A 68 20.67 -2.06 26.60
N GLN A 69 19.59 -1.37 26.99
CA GLN A 69 19.24 -1.17 28.39
C GLN A 69 18.96 -2.50 29.08
N CYS A 70 18.15 -3.39 28.50
CA CYS A 70 17.86 -4.70 29.10
C CYS A 70 19.04 -5.65 29.20
N LEU A 71 20.11 -5.41 28.44
CA LEU A 71 21.38 -6.14 28.59
C LEU A 71 22.30 -5.51 29.65
N LEU A 72 22.20 -4.20 29.86
CA LEU A 72 23.09 -3.42 30.75
C LEU A 72 22.50 -3.17 32.15
N SER A 73 21.19 -3.04 32.29
CA SER A 73 20.48 -2.69 33.53
C SER A 73 20.24 -3.91 34.43
N THR A 74 20.01 -5.09 33.85
CA THR A 74 19.80 -6.35 34.58
C THR A 74 21.12 -7.01 34.98
N GLY A 75 22.16 -6.20 35.28
CA GLY A 75 23.56 -6.62 35.29
C GLY A 75 23.76 -7.97 35.95
N PHE A 76 23.96 -9.05 35.18
CA PHE A 76 24.25 -10.43 35.62
C PHE A 76 23.46 -11.04 36.80
N VAL A 77 22.47 -10.36 37.37
CA VAL A 77 21.87 -10.74 38.66
C VAL A 77 20.61 -11.58 38.50
N ASP A 78 19.81 -11.36 37.44
CA ASP A 78 18.68 -12.26 37.14
C ASP A 78 18.51 -12.51 35.62
N PRO A 79 18.96 -13.68 35.11
CA PRO A 79 18.86 -14.03 33.70
C PRO A 79 17.41 -14.23 33.22
N LEU A 80 16.45 -14.42 34.16
CA LEU A 80 15.05 -14.58 33.82
C LEU A 80 14.42 -13.25 33.37
N GLU A 81 14.64 -12.16 34.12
CA GLU A 81 14.11 -10.83 33.81
C GLU A 81 14.70 -10.26 32.50
N SER A 82 15.99 -10.49 32.26
CA SER A 82 16.63 -10.09 31.00
C SER A 82 16.03 -10.83 29.79
N LYS A 83 15.74 -12.12 29.94
CA LYS A 83 15.08 -12.92 28.89
C LYS A 83 13.66 -12.43 28.61
N GLU A 84 12.89 -12.11 29.65
CA GLU A 84 11.53 -11.58 29.50
C GLU A 84 11.54 -10.25 28.76
N CYS A 85 12.38 -9.28 29.16
CA CYS A 85 12.48 -8.02 28.45
C CYS A 85 12.89 -8.19 26.97
N LEU A 86 13.87 -9.04 26.67
CA LEU A 86 14.28 -9.31 25.29
C LEU A 86 13.16 -9.95 24.48
N THR A 87 12.37 -10.83 25.09
CA THR A 87 11.23 -11.49 24.44
C THR A 87 10.16 -10.46 24.08
N ASP A 88 9.86 -9.53 24.98
CA ASP A 88 8.91 -8.45 24.74
C ASP A 88 9.36 -7.54 23.60
N ILE A 89 10.64 -7.14 23.58
CA ILE A 89 11.21 -6.32 22.50
C ILE A 89 11.11 -7.02 21.15
N VAL A 90 11.46 -8.32 21.09
CA VAL A 90 11.37 -9.11 19.86
C VAL A 90 9.91 -9.23 19.40
N SER A 91 8.98 -9.46 20.32
CA SER A 91 7.55 -9.52 20.02
C SER A 91 7.05 -8.21 19.42
N ASP A 92 7.38 -7.06 20.04
CA ASP A 92 7.01 -5.73 19.54
C ASP A 92 7.56 -5.48 18.14
N VAL A 93 8.85 -5.74 17.93
CA VAL A 93 9.51 -5.58 16.63
C VAL A 93 8.85 -6.46 15.57
N GLN A 94 8.50 -7.70 15.92
CA GLN A 94 7.81 -8.62 15.02
C GLN A 94 6.42 -8.09 14.67
N GLU A 95 5.64 -7.62 15.65
CA GLU A 95 4.32 -7.05 15.41
C GLU A 95 4.39 -5.84 14.47
N HIS A 96 5.32 -4.91 14.72
CA HIS A 96 5.53 -3.76 13.86
C HIS A 96 5.97 -4.16 12.44
N THR A 97 6.79 -5.20 12.32
CA THR A 97 7.21 -5.74 11.02
C THR A 97 6.04 -6.34 10.24
N VAL A 98 5.18 -7.11 10.90
CA VAL A 98 3.98 -7.68 10.28
C VAL A 98 3.03 -6.57 9.82
N LYS A 99 2.76 -5.58 10.67
CA LYS A 99 1.94 -4.41 10.32
C LYS A 99 2.52 -3.65 9.12
N ARG A 100 3.85 -3.47 9.08
CA ARG A 100 4.56 -2.84 7.97
C ARG A 100 4.32 -3.61 6.66
N LEU A 101 4.49 -4.92 6.67
CA LEU A 101 4.30 -5.76 5.47
C LEU A 101 2.84 -5.73 4.97
N GLN A 102 1.86 -5.80 5.88
CA GLN A 102 0.45 -5.70 5.54
C GLN A 102 0.11 -4.36 4.85
N ARG A 103 0.66 -3.24 5.37
CA ARG A 103 0.45 -1.93 4.77
C ARG A 103 1.13 -1.79 3.39
N LEU A 104 2.34 -2.35 3.22
CA LEU A 104 3.02 -2.38 1.92
C LEU A 104 2.24 -3.21 0.88
N GLN A 105 1.63 -4.31 1.31
CA GLN A 105 0.75 -5.10 0.46
C GLN A 105 -0.46 -4.27 0.01
N GLY A 106 -1.12 -3.56 0.93
CA GLY A 106 -2.23 -2.65 0.60
C GLY A 106 -1.84 -1.55 -0.40
N LEU A 107 -0.67 -0.93 -0.24
CA LEU A 107 -0.16 0.07 -1.20
C LEU A 107 0.13 -0.52 -2.59
N THR A 108 0.52 -1.80 -2.65
CA THR A 108 0.74 -2.51 -3.91
C THR A 108 -0.58 -2.78 -4.63
N ASP A 109 -1.62 -3.17 -3.88
CA ASP A 109 -2.97 -3.36 -4.41
C ASP A 109 -3.56 -2.02 -4.89
N GLU A 110 -3.43 -0.93 -4.11
CA GLU A 110 -3.80 0.44 -4.51
C GLU A 110 -3.12 0.86 -5.82
N LEU A 111 -1.82 0.58 -5.97
CA LEU A 111 -1.09 0.91 -7.19
C LEU A 111 -1.63 0.13 -8.38
N LYS A 112 -1.87 -1.17 -8.21
CA LYS A 112 -2.38 -2.03 -9.28
C LYS A 112 -3.74 -1.56 -9.76
N GLU A 113 -4.63 -1.22 -8.83
CA GLU A 113 -5.96 -0.69 -9.15
C GLU A 113 -5.86 0.66 -9.88
N ALA A 114 -5.06 1.59 -9.36
CA ALA A 114 -4.89 2.89 -9.97
C ALA A 114 -4.25 2.84 -11.38
N ILE A 115 -3.30 1.91 -11.62
CA ILE A 115 -2.78 1.67 -12.97
C ILE A 115 -3.87 1.08 -13.87
N TRP A 116 -4.67 0.14 -13.34
CA TRP A 116 -5.75 -0.48 -14.10
C TRP A 116 -6.86 0.50 -14.49
N GLU A 117 -7.13 1.51 -13.67
CA GLU A 117 -8.07 2.59 -13.98
C GLU A 117 -7.59 3.54 -15.09
N GLU A 118 -6.28 3.58 -15.35
CA GLU A 118 -5.66 4.45 -16.36
C GLU A 118 -5.40 3.74 -17.70
N ILE A 119 -5.51 2.40 -17.77
CA ILE A 119 -5.37 1.57 -19.00
C ILE A 119 -6.75 1.27 -19.59
#